data_AF-A0A7K4H9Y1-F1
#
_entry.id   AF-A0A7K4H9Y1-F1
#
_cell.length_a   1.000
_cell.length_b   1.000
_cell.length_c   1.000
_cell.angle_alpha   90.00
_cell.angle_beta   90.00
_cell.angle_gamma   90.00
#
_symmetry.space_group_name_H-M   'P 1'
#
loop_
_entity.id
_entity.type
_entity.pdbx_description
1 polymer ?
#
loop_
_entity_poly.entity_id
_entity_poly.type
_entity_poly.pdbx_seq_one_letter_code
_entity_poly.pdbx_strand_id
1 'polypeptide(L)'
;MVQSRRRGKGKGTKKEIIENEKKVIELAKIAWTKTLKEFYYPPLNKPNYVFDYTHLEGFYIDPEHRWQITMNLANTPLFKDDNEYIDYFHIISLHEVSHYQIIPYDGLINAKLLRAALMHVNQNYAPIIVNIFADLIIDTKLYQKYPNLIIWEMEVTYNHLKSKGPISNLTKFLFRAY
;
A
#
# COMPACT_ATOMS: atom_id res chain seq x y z
N MET A 1 47.09 -7.19 -22.73
CA MET A 1 46.39 -6.31 -21.76
C MET A 1 45.36 -5.53 -22.56
N VAL A 2 44.04 -5.58 -22.37
CA VAL A 2 43.23 -5.63 -21.15
C VAL A 2 41.96 -6.44 -21.46
N GLN A 3 41.68 -7.49 -20.69
CA GLN A 3 40.37 -8.14 -20.69
C GLN A 3 39.40 -7.29 -19.87
N SER A 4 38.41 -6.70 -20.54
CA SER A 4 37.27 -6.05 -19.89
C SER A 4 36.39 -7.13 -19.26
N ARG A 5 36.47 -7.29 -17.93
CA ARG A 5 35.54 -8.09 -17.14
C ARG A 5 34.19 -7.36 -17.08
N ARG A 6 33.25 -7.75 -17.94
CA ARG A 6 31.83 -7.44 -17.74
C ARG A 6 31.35 -8.19 -16.49
N ARG A 7 31.21 -7.47 -15.37
CA ARG A 7 30.52 -7.94 -14.17
C ARG A 7 29.07 -8.25 -14.53
N GLY A 8 28.75 -9.53 -14.70
CA GLY A 8 27.38 -10.00 -14.68
C GLY A 8 26.78 -9.74 -13.31
N LYS A 9 25.71 -8.93 -13.25
CA LYS A 9 24.80 -8.90 -12.09
C LYS A 9 24.23 -10.30 -11.92
N GLY A 10 24.61 -10.98 -10.84
CA GLY A 10 24.18 -12.34 -10.55
C GLY A 10 22.66 -12.41 -10.37
N LYS A 11 22.00 -13.31 -11.10
CA LYS A 11 20.68 -13.81 -10.74
C LYS A 11 20.86 -14.64 -9.46
N GLY A 12 20.26 -14.21 -8.35
CA GLY A 12 20.25 -14.98 -7.11
C GLY A 12 19.69 -16.39 -7.32
N THR A 13 20.10 -17.34 -6.49
CA THR A 13 19.60 -18.71 -6.62
C THR A 13 18.11 -18.76 -6.25
N LYS A 14 17.32 -19.64 -6.88
CA LYS A 14 15.88 -19.81 -6.56
C LYS A 14 15.62 -19.98 -5.06
N LYS A 15 16.57 -20.60 -4.35
CA LYS A 15 16.53 -20.81 -2.91
C LYS A 15 16.69 -19.50 -2.11
N GLU A 16 17.58 -18.59 -2.52
CA GLU A 16 17.76 -17.28 -1.89
C GLU A 16 16.53 -16.39 -2.07
N ILE A 17 15.89 -16.43 -3.25
CA ILE A 17 14.65 -15.67 -3.51
C ILE A 17 13.54 -16.12 -2.56
N ILE A 18 13.33 -17.43 -2.45
CA ILE A 18 12.32 -18.00 -1.55
C ILE A 18 12.58 -17.63 -0.09
N GLU A 19 13.84 -17.61 0.34
CA GLU A 19 14.19 -17.27 1.71
C GLU A 19 13.94 -15.78 2.01
N ASN A 20 14.28 -14.90 1.07
CA ASN A 20 13.97 -13.47 1.18
C ASN A 20 12.46 -13.20 1.20
N GLU A 21 11.69 -13.86 0.34
CA GLU A 21 10.23 -13.75 0.31
C GLU A 21 9.60 -14.19 1.64
N LYS A 22 10.08 -15.31 2.22
CA LYS A 22 9.66 -15.75 3.55
C LYS A 22 9.96 -14.71 4.62
N LYS A 23 11.17 -14.14 4.61
CA LYS A 23 11.55 -13.09 5.56
C LYS A 23 10.61 -11.89 5.47
N VAL A 24 10.35 -11.40 4.27
CA VAL A 24 9.45 -10.25 4.04
C VAL A 24 8.02 -10.56 4.50
N ILE A 25 7.53 -11.79 4.27
CA ILE A 25 6.23 -12.25 4.81
C ILE A 25 6.20 -12.18 6.34
N GLU A 26 7.26 -12.61 7.03
CA GLU A 26 7.30 -12.53 8.50
C GLU A 26 7.27 -11.07 9.00
N LEU A 27 7.98 -10.17 8.33
CA LEU A 27 7.94 -8.74 8.64
C LEU A 27 6.53 -8.15 8.43
N ALA A 28 5.85 -8.54 7.34
CA ALA A 28 4.48 -8.13 7.06
C ALA A 28 3.48 -8.65 8.13
N LYS A 29 3.67 -9.88 8.64
CA LYS A 29 2.85 -10.43 9.74
C LYS A 29 3.03 -9.64 11.04
N ILE A 30 4.25 -9.20 11.35
CA ILE A 30 4.51 -8.35 12.53
C ILE A 30 3.76 -7.03 12.39
N ALA A 31 3.86 -6.39 11.22
CA ALA A 31 3.14 -5.16 10.90
C ALA A 31 1.61 -5.32 10.97
N TRP A 32 1.06 -6.40 10.44
CA TRP A 32 -0.37 -6.72 10.55
C TRP A 32 -0.81 -6.87 12.01
N THR A 33 0.01 -7.52 12.82
CA THR A 33 -0.26 -7.67 14.26
C THR A 33 -0.25 -6.32 14.99
N LYS A 34 0.63 -5.40 14.61
CA LYS A 34 0.61 -4.01 15.13
C LYS A 34 -0.69 -3.30 14.73
N THR A 35 -1.10 -3.43 13.47
CA THR A 35 -2.34 -2.85 12.92
C THR A 35 -3.59 -3.35 13.65
N LEU A 36 -3.70 -4.65 13.90
CA LEU A 36 -4.87 -5.21 14.61
C LEU A 36 -4.97 -4.78 16.07
N LYS A 37 -3.86 -4.41 16.73
CA LYS A 37 -3.90 -3.84 18.09
C LYS A 37 -4.58 -2.47 18.11
N GLU A 38 -4.48 -1.73 17.02
CA GLU A 38 -5.10 -0.42 16.85
C GLU A 38 -6.60 -0.58 16.56
N PHE A 39 -6.94 -1.55 15.73
CA PHE A 39 -8.29 -1.81 15.26
C PHE A 39 -8.89 -3.05 15.93
N TYR A 40 -9.24 -2.88 17.21
CA TYR A 40 -9.61 -3.97 18.12
C TYR A 40 -10.89 -4.74 17.74
N TYR A 41 -11.82 -4.18 16.95
CA TYR A 41 -13.07 -4.88 16.57
C TYR A 41 -13.75 -4.35 15.27
N PRO A 42 -14.32 -5.24 14.43
CA PRO A 42 -14.14 -6.70 14.45
C PRO A 42 -12.72 -7.07 14.04
N PRO A 43 -12.12 -8.13 14.64
CA PRO A 43 -10.81 -8.59 14.21
C PRO A 43 -10.88 -9.05 12.76
N LEU A 44 -10.11 -8.39 11.89
CA LEU A 44 -9.98 -8.79 10.49
C LEU A 44 -9.18 -10.08 10.40
N ASN A 45 -9.57 -10.95 9.48
CA ASN A 45 -8.81 -12.15 9.18
C ASN A 45 -7.40 -11.80 8.74
N LYS A 46 -6.46 -12.71 9.01
CA LYS A 46 -5.09 -12.58 8.52
C LYS A 46 -5.12 -12.43 6.98
N PRO A 47 -4.36 -11.49 6.40
CA PRO A 47 -4.26 -11.35 4.95
C PRO A 47 -3.69 -12.61 4.29
N ASN A 48 -4.06 -12.82 3.03
CA ASN A 48 -3.30 -13.65 2.12
C ASN A 48 -2.05 -12.85 1.70
N TYR A 49 -0.86 -13.43 1.83
CA TYR A 49 0.39 -12.75 1.47
C TYR A 49 0.91 -13.35 0.16
N VAL A 50 1.10 -12.52 -0.86
CA VAL A 50 1.49 -12.97 -2.20
C VAL A 50 2.69 -12.17 -2.71
N PHE A 51 3.42 -12.77 -3.64
CA PHE A 51 4.41 -12.09 -4.48
C PHE A 51 3.94 -12.16 -5.92
N ASP A 52 2.93 -11.35 -6.23
CA ASP A 52 2.37 -11.28 -7.57
C ASP A 52 2.97 -10.09 -8.34
N TYR A 53 3.95 -10.39 -9.18
CA TYR A 53 4.62 -9.41 -10.01
C TYR A 53 3.79 -8.95 -11.23
N THR A 54 2.59 -9.53 -11.44
CA THR A 54 1.68 -9.16 -12.54
C THR A 54 0.68 -8.07 -12.15
N HIS A 55 0.42 -7.90 -10.85
CA HIS A 55 -0.46 -6.86 -10.31
C HIS A 55 0.36 -5.76 -9.62
N LEU A 56 -0.09 -4.51 -9.78
CA LEU A 56 0.57 -3.34 -9.19
C LEU A 56 0.03 -2.99 -7.80
N GLU A 57 -1.18 -3.43 -7.49
CA GLU A 57 -1.88 -3.17 -6.23
C GLU A 57 -1.16 -3.89 -5.09
N GLY A 58 -0.79 -3.15 -4.04
CA GLY A 58 -0.13 -3.68 -2.85
C GLY A 58 -1.11 -4.29 -1.85
N PHE A 59 -2.37 -3.86 -1.89
CA PHE A 59 -3.42 -4.29 -0.99
C PHE A 59 -4.75 -4.31 -1.75
N TYR A 60 -5.50 -5.42 -1.67
CA TYR A 60 -6.78 -5.56 -2.34
C TYR A 60 -7.63 -6.64 -1.68
N ILE A 61 -8.93 -6.65 -1.98
CA ILE A 61 -9.83 -7.76 -1.61
C ILE A 61 -9.88 -8.73 -2.78
N ASP A 62 -9.60 -10.00 -2.52
CA ASP A 62 -9.61 -11.04 -3.54
C ASP A 62 -10.94 -11.82 -3.51
N PRO A 63 -11.83 -11.64 -4.51
CA PRO A 63 -13.10 -12.36 -4.56
C PRO A 63 -12.92 -13.88 -4.75
N GLU A 64 -11.86 -14.31 -5.44
CA GLU A 64 -11.54 -15.71 -5.68
C GLU A 64 -11.07 -16.39 -4.38
N HIS A 65 -10.40 -15.64 -3.51
CA HIS A 65 -9.99 -16.08 -2.18
C HIS A 65 -10.99 -15.65 -1.09
N ARG A 66 -12.28 -15.90 -1.33
CA ARG A 66 -13.38 -15.71 -0.35
C ARG A 66 -13.48 -14.27 0.19
N TRP A 67 -13.22 -13.28 -0.65
CA TRP A 67 -13.24 -11.87 -0.26
C TRP A 67 -12.25 -11.56 0.87
N GLN A 68 -11.14 -12.31 0.92
CA GLN A 68 -10.09 -12.10 1.90
C GLN A 68 -9.21 -10.93 1.45
N ILE A 69 -8.72 -10.18 2.43
CA ILE A 69 -7.68 -9.19 2.23
C ILE A 69 -6.41 -9.89 1.71
N THR A 70 -5.85 -9.37 0.64
CA THR A 70 -4.58 -9.82 0.07
C THR A 70 -3.56 -8.70 0.10
N MET A 71 -2.38 -9.00 0.63
CA MET A 71 -1.20 -8.12 0.62
C MET A 71 -0.21 -8.63 -0.41
N ASN A 72 -0.02 -7.87 -1.48
CA ASN A 72 0.99 -8.15 -2.49
C ASN A 72 2.30 -7.46 -2.15
N LEU A 73 3.29 -8.27 -1.79
CA LEU A 73 4.60 -7.83 -1.30
C LEU A 73 5.60 -7.63 -2.45
N ALA A 74 5.24 -7.97 -3.69
CA ALA A 74 6.12 -7.92 -4.86
C ALA A 74 6.65 -6.52 -5.19
N ASN A 75 5.86 -5.48 -4.91
CA ASN A 75 6.18 -4.09 -5.23
C ASN A 75 6.71 -3.28 -4.04
N THR A 76 7.05 -3.95 -2.94
CA THR A 76 7.59 -3.27 -1.74
C THR A 76 8.92 -2.57 -2.08
N PRO A 77 9.13 -1.32 -1.63
CA PRO A 77 10.44 -0.69 -1.71
C PRO A 77 11.52 -1.55 -1.03
N LEU A 78 12.76 -1.47 -1.53
CA LEU A 78 13.87 -2.20 -0.95
C LEU A 78 14.45 -1.41 0.22
N PHE A 79 14.29 -1.94 1.43
CA PHE A 79 14.87 -1.37 2.64
C PHE A 79 16.11 -2.12 3.10
N LYS A 80 16.94 -1.45 3.91
CA LYS A 80 18.15 -2.04 4.50
C LYS A 80 17.88 -2.59 5.88
N ASP A 81 16.98 -1.97 6.63
CA ASP A 81 16.57 -2.41 7.96
C ASP A 81 15.22 -3.15 7.92
N ASP A 82 15.11 -4.18 8.75
CA ASP A 82 13.87 -4.95 8.93
C ASP A 82 12.77 -4.08 9.55
N ASN A 83 13.13 -3.09 10.39
CA ASN A 83 12.15 -2.17 10.94
C ASN A 83 11.51 -1.29 9.87
N GLU A 84 12.25 -0.87 8.84
CA GLU A 84 11.69 -0.10 7.74
C GLU A 84 10.63 -0.92 6.97
N TYR A 85 10.85 -2.23 6.75
CA TYR A 85 9.80 -3.09 6.20
C TYR A 85 8.58 -3.15 7.11
N ILE A 86 8.78 -3.34 8.42
CA ILE A 86 7.67 -3.42 9.38
C ILE A 86 6.89 -2.12 9.40
N ASP A 87 7.58 -0.98 9.43
CA ASP A 87 6.96 0.34 9.49
C ASP A 87 6.21 0.66 8.19
N TYR A 88 6.77 0.33 7.03
CA TYR A 88 6.10 0.45 5.74
C TYR A 88 4.83 -0.41 5.68
N PHE A 89 4.93 -1.69 6.02
CA PHE A 89 3.76 -2.56 6.04
C PHE A 89 2.73 -2.15 7.08
N HIS A 90 3.17 -1.58 8.20
CA HIS A 90 2.28 -1.17 9.29
C HIS A 90 1.43 0.01 8.85
N ILE A 91 2.03 1.04 8.26
CA ILE A 91 1.27 2.22 7.83
C ILE A 91 0.35 1.94 6.64
N ILE A 92 0.80 1.13 5.67
CA ILE A 92 -0.07 0.68 4.57
C ILE A 92 -1.24 -0.13 5.13
N SER A 93 -0.98 -1.07 6.05
CA SER A 93 -2.05 -1.83 6.69
C SER A 93 -3.00 -0.93 7.50
N LEU A 94 -2.49 0.11 8.17
CA LEU A 94 -3.34 1.07 8.89
C LEU A 94 -4.26 1.83 7.93
N HIS A 95 -3.73 2.31 6.81
CA HIS A 95 -4.50 2.99 5.76
C HIS A 95 -5.63 2.10 5.24
N GLU A 96 -5.30 0.88 4.83
CA GLU A 96 -6.24 -0.04 4.20
C GLU A 96 -7.30 -0.55 5.17
N VAL A 97 -6.91 -0.85 6.41
CA VAL A 97 -7.88 -1.24 7.45
C VAL A 97 -8.79 -0.07 7.82
N SER A 98 -8.30 1.17 7.76
CA SER A 98 -9.09 2.37 8.04
C SER A 98 -10.23 2.59 7.04
N HIS A 99 -10.08 2.15 5.79
CA HIS A 99 -11.19 2.16 4.81
C HIS A 99 -12.40 1.36 5.29
N TYR A 100 -12.21 0.33 6.13
CA TYR A 100 -13.34 -0.42 6.69
C TYR A 100 -14.00 0.25 7.89
N GLN A 101 -13.26 1.10 8.62
CA GLN A 101 -13.72 1.63 9.90
C GLN A 101 -14.17 3.09 9.84
N ILE A 102 -13.45 3.91 9.08
CA ILE A 102 -13.62 5.36 9.06
C ILE A 102 -14.59 5.75 7.95
N ILE A 103 -14.45 5.12 6.78
CA ILE A 103 -15.29 5.36 5.60
C ILE A 103 -15.73 4.01 5.05
N PRO A 104 -16.55 3.25 5.81
CA PRO A 104 -17.00 1.95 5.33
C PRO A 104 -17.69 2.14 3.99
N TYR A 105 -17.14 1.52 2.94
CA TYR A 105 -17.76 1.43 1.63
C TYR A 105 -18.96 0.48 1.65
N ASP A 106 -19.88 0.66 2.59
CA ASP A 106 -21.19 0.06 2.47
C ASP A 106 -21.90 0.65 1.24
N GLY A 107 -22.76 -0.13 0.62
CA GLY A 107 -23.39 0.24 -0.65
C GLY A 107 -24.17 1.56 -0.59
N LEU A 108 -24.68 1.94 0.58
CA LEU A 108 -25.45 3.17 0.75
C LEU A 108 -24.54 4.40 0.85
N ILE A 109 -23.47 4.33 1.66
CA ILE A 109 -22.50 5.41 1.80
C ILE A 109 -21.77 5.63 0.49
N ASN A 110 -21.31 4.56 -0.16
CA ASN A 110 -20.65 4.66 -1.47
C ASN A 110 -21.57 5.31 -2.51
N ALA A 111 -22.84 4.92 -2.59
CA ALA A 111 -23.80 5.53 -3.50
C ALA A 111 -24.04 7.02 -3.23
N LYS A 112 -24.08 7.43 -1.95
CA LYS A 112 -24.22 8.84 -1.55
C LYS A 112 -23.00 9.67 -1.95
N LEU A 113 -21.79 9.15 -1.71
CA LEU A 113 -20.54 9.80 -2.08
C LEU A 113 -20.41 9.94 -3.60
N LEU A 114 -20.70 8.85 -4.35
CA LEU A 114 -20.71 8.88 -5.81
C LEU A 114 -21.74 9.88 -6.35
N ARG A 115 -22.96 9.91 -5.81
CA ARG A 115 -23.97 10.89 -6.20
C ARG A 115 -23.51 12.32 -5.97
N ALA A 116 -22.81 12.58 -4.85
CA ALA A 116 -22.27 13.90 -4.56
C ALA A 116 -21.17 14.28 -5.55
N ALA A 117 -20.23 13.37 -5.85
CA ALA A 117 -19.16 13.58 -6.82
C ALA A 117 -19.71 13.84 -8.23
N LEU A 118 -20.76 13.12 -8.65
CA LEU A 118 -21.42 13.28 -9.95
C LEU A 118 -22.03 14.68 -10.17
N MET A 119 -22.21 15.48 -9.12
CA MET A 119 -22.64 16.89 -9.27
C MET A 119 -21.52 17.80 -9.77
N HIS A 120 -20.26 17.38 -9.65
CA HIS A 120 -19.07 18.18 -9.95
C HIS A 120 -18.20 17.59 -11.06
N VAL A 121 -18.25 16.28 -11.25
CA VAL A 121 -17.47 15.57 -12.26
C VAL A 121 -18.33 14.55 -13.01
N ASN A 122 -17.87 14.11 -14.19
CA ASN A 122 -18.57 13.08 -14.93
C ASN A 122 -18.44 11.69 -14.27
N GLN A 123 -19.23 10.74 -14.77
CA GLN A 123 -19.29 9.36 -14.25
C GLN A 123 -17.95 8.60 -14.26
N ASN A 124 -17.03 8.94 -15.15
CA ASN A 124 -15.74 8.27 -15.23
C ASN A 124 -14.78 8.75 -14.14
N TYR A 125 -14.91 10.01 -13.71
CA TYR A 125 -14.06 10.60 -12.67
C TYR A 125 -14.66 10.51 -11.27
N ALA A 126 -15.99 10.37 -11.14
CA ALA A 126 -16.65 10.32 -9.84
C ALA A 126 -16.06 9.26 -8.88
N PRO A 127 -15.80 8.00 -9.29
CA PRO A 127 -15.18 7.00 -8.41
C PRO A 127 -13.77 7.40 -7.95
N ILE A 128 -12.97 7.98 -8.86
CA ILE A 128 -11.60 8.43 -8.55
C ILE A 128 -11.63 9.54 -7.50
N ILE A 129 -12.53 10.51 -7.65
CA ILE A 129 -12.69 11.60 -6.69
C ILE A 129 -13.12 11.06 -5.33
N VAL A 130 -14.10 10.15 -5.28
CA VAL A 130 -14.54 9.55 -4.01
C VAL A 130 -13.38 8.86 -3.30
N ASN A 131 -12.58 8.05 -4.01
CA ASN A 131 -11.42 7.38 -3.42
C ASN A 131 -10.37 8.38 -2.90
N ILE A 132 -10.00 9.39 -3.68
CA ILE A 132 -9.02 10.41 -3.25
C ILE A 132 -9.49 11.11 -1.97
N PHE A 133 -10.76 11.50 -1.88
CA PHE A 133 -11.28 12.15 -0.67
C PHE A 133 -11.35 11.20 0.52
N ALA A 134 -11.63 9.91 0.29
CA ALA A 134 -11.62 8.92 1.35
C ALA A 134 -10.20 8.75 1.92
N ASP A 135 -9.22 8.58 1.04
CA ASP A 135 -7.80 8.46 1.40
C ASP A 135 -7.34 9.70 2.19
N LEU A 136 -7.67 10.92 1.72
CA LEU A 136 -7.33 12.17 2.41
C LEU A 136 -7.87 12.22 3.86
N ILE A 137 -9.13 11.80 4.07
CA ILE A 137 -9.73 11.79 5.42
C ILE A 137 -9.04 10.77 6.32
N ILE A 138 -8.77 9.57 5.79
CA ILE A 138 -8.09 8.49 6.50
C ILE A 138 -6.68 8.92 6.89
N ASP A 139 -5.90 9.40 5.93
CA ASP A 139 -4.52 9.81 6.13
C ASP A 139 -4.42 11.02 7.05
N THR A 140 -5.37 11.96 6.99
CA THR A 140 -5.44 13.06 7.97
C THR A 140 -5.61 12.54 9.40
N LYS A 141 -6.50 11.55 9.60
CA LYS A 141 -6.72 10.94 10.92
C LYS A 141 -5.51 10.13 11.38
N LEU A 142 -4.90 9.37 10.48
CA LEU A 142 -3.69 8.62 10.78
C LEU A 142 -2.52 9.57 11.08
N TYR A 143 -2.41 10.71 10.39
CA TYR A 143 -1.36 11.72 10.60
C TYR A 143 -1.43 12.33 11.99
N GLN A 144 -2.63 12.60 12.49
CA GLN A 144 -2.82 13.10 13.86
C GLN A 144 -2.25 12.15 14.92
N LYS A 145 -2.18 10.84 14.63
CA LYS A 145 -1.69 9.81 15.56
C LYS A 145 -0.25 9.37 15.27
N TYR A 146 0.13 9.28 14.01
CA TYR A 146 1.40 8.74 13.52
C TYR A 146 2.11 9.69 12.53
N PRO A 147 2.35 10.97 12.90
CA PRO A 147 2.80 11.99 11.95
C PRO A 147 4.15 11.65 11.31
N ASN A 148 5.12 11.19 12.11
CA ASN A 148 6.45 10.85 11.62
C ASN A 148 6.43 9.64 10.67
N LEU A 149 5.57 8.67 10.95
CA LEU A 149 5.47 7.45 10.15
C LEU A 149 4.85 7.76 8.78
N ILE A 150 3.83 8.63 8.73
CA ILE A 150 3.23 9.07 7.46
C ILE A 150 4.21 9.89 6.62
N ILE A 151 4.88 10.88 7.23
CA ILE A 151 5.86 11.70 6.50
C ILE A 151 6.94 10.81 5.89
N TRP A 152 7.47 9.88 6.67
CA TRP A 152 8.49 8.94 6.21
C TRP A 152 7.96 8.04 5.08
N GLU A 153 6.75 7.48 5.22
CA GLU A 153 6.16 6.64 4.17
C GLU A 153 5.97 7.40 2.86
N MET A 154 5.47 8.63 2.93
CA MET A 154 5.27 9.46 1.75
C MET A 154 6.58 9.73 1.01
N GLU A 155 7.65 10.02 1.75
CA GLU A 155 8.99 10.20 1.17
C GLU A 155 9.49 8.91 0.50
N VAL A 156 9.34 7.77 1.17
CA VAL A 156 9.73 6.46 0.65
C VAL A 156 8.95 6.13 -0.63
N THR A 157 7.63 6.28 -0.61
CA THR A 157 6.75 5.96 -1.73
C THR A 157 7.00 6.89 -2.90
N TYR A 158 7.17 8.20 -2.66
CA TYR A 158 7.53 9.15 -3.70
C TYR A 158 8.86 8.79 -4.37
N ASN A 159 9.89 8.48 -3.58
CA ASN A 159 11.21 8.09 -4.09
C ASN A 159 11.14 6.76 -4.85
N HIS A 160 10.35 5.81 -4.36
CA HIS A 160 10.13 4.54 -5.03
C HIS A 160 9.47 4.73 -6.41
N LEU A 161 8.39 5.52 -6.49
CA LEU A 161 7.72 5.85 -7.75
C LEU A 161 8.67 6.58 -8.72
N LYS A 162 9.44 7.55 -8.22
CA LYS A 162 10.44 8.28 -9.01
C LYS A 162 11.51 7.36 -9.59
N SER A 163 11.90 6.32 -8.85
CA SER A 163 12.89 5.34 -9.30
C SER A 163 12.39 4.45 -10.45
N LYS A 164 11.07 4.30 -10.59
CA LYS A 164 10.43 3.52 -11.66
C LYS A 164 10.24 4.30 -12.97
N GLY A 165 10.31 5.63 -12.94
CA GLY A 165 10.22 6.45 -14.15
C GLY A 165 9.62 7.84 -13.93
N PRO A 166 9.26 8.55 -15.02
CA PRO A 166 8.62 9.86 -14.93
C PRO A 166 7.29 9.80 -14.18
N ILE A 167 7.13 10.69 -13.19
CA ILE A 167 5.89 10.80 -12.40
C ILE A 167 4.90 11.73 -13.12
N SER A 168 3.63 11.32 -13.16
CA SER A 168 2.53 12.10 -13.75
C SER A 168 2.28 13.43 -13.02
N ASN A 169 1.69 14.41 -13.70
CA ASN A 169 1.33 15.68 -13.06
C ASN A 169 0.26 15.50 -11.97
N LEU A 170 -0.66 14.55 -12.15
CA LEU A 170 -1.67 14.22 -11.14
C LEU A 170 -1.00 13.68 -9.87
N THR A 171 -0.09 12.72 -9.99
CA THR A 171 0.65 12.17 -8.85
C THR A 171 1.44 13.27 -8.13
N LYS A 172 2.14 14.15 -8.87
CA LYS A 172 2.84 15.31 -8.27
C LYS A 172 1.89 16.26 -7.54
N PHE A 173 0.68 16.46 -8.06
CA PHE A 173 -0.33 17.29 -7.42
C PHE A 173 -0.81 16.64 -6.12
N LEU A 174 -1.12 15.33 -6.14
CA LEU A 174 -1.55 14.59 -4.95
C LEU A 174 -0.50 14.67 -3.83
N PHE A 175 0.77 14.36 -4.12
CA PHE A 175 1.86 14.47 -3.13
C PHE A 175 2.12 15.89 -2.58
N ARG A 176 1.57 16.94 -3.20
CA ARG A 176 1.65 18.32 -2.70
C ARG A 176 0.40 18.75 -1.93
N ALA A 177 -0.72 18.07 -2.18
CA ALA A 177 -2.00 18.35 -1.56
C ALA A 177 -2.17 17.60 -0.23
N TYR A 178 -1.53 16.43 -0.15
CA TYR A 178 -1.21 15.71 1.07
C TYR A 178 -0.17 16.47 1.91
#